data_AF-A0AA95E0E4-F1
#
_entry.id   AF-A0AA95E0E4-F1
#
_cell.length_a   1.000
_cell.length_b   1.000
_cell.length_c   1.000
_cell.angle_alpha   90.00
_cell.angle_beta   90.00
_cell.angle_gamma   90.00
#
_symmetry.space_group_name_H-M   'P 1'
#
loop_
_entity.id
_entity.type
_entity.pdbx_description
1 polymer ?
#
loop_
_entity_poly.entity_id
_entity_poly.type
_entity_poly.pdbx_seq_one_letter_code
_entity_poly.pdbx_strand_id
1 'polypeptide(L)'
;MNYIPKLEELKNEFIDLQFRYEAEKSTLLQKLRIYIERIFGRSSSYIDDLEQISFFRMYSKTQSDSMEAWESGKKRCVGLIDNMIEDLTVFTQTPVSQNQYISQPTKVFIVHGHDDLAKTEVARFIEKLGLEAVILHERPNLGATIIEKIERETDVGFGIVLYTPCDVGNSQEKSNELNARARQNVIFEHGYLVSKLRREKVVALVKGSVEKPSDIDGVVYEAMDSAGAWQYRIAKEMKAVGYDIDLNKVG
;
A
#
# COMPACT_ATOMS: atom_id res chain seq x y z
N MET A 1 8.08 15.21 -12.87
CA MET A 1 7.71 15.70 -14.22
C MET A 1 6.24 16.10 -14.14
N ASN A 2 5.86 17.33 -14.53
CA ASN A 2 4.47 17.76 -14.43
C ASN A 2 3.62 17.07 -15.52
N TYR A 3 2.65 16.23 -15.13
CA TYR A 3 1.79 15.50 -16.04
C TYR A 3 0.48 16.23 -16.38
N ILE A 4 0.14 17.33 -15.67
CA ILE A 4 -1.11 18.07 -15.87
C ILE A 4 -1.31 18.52 -17.33
N PRO A 5 -0.33 19.14 -18.02
CA PRO A 5 -0.53 19.55 -19.41
C PRO A 5 -0.82 18.37 -20.36
N LYS A 6 -0.23 17.19 -20.08
CA LYS A 6 -0.45 15.98 -20.88
C LYS A 6 -1.81 15.35 -20.63
N LEU A 7 -2.32 15.49 -19.41
CA LEU A 7 -3.68 15.05 -19.06
C LEU A 7 -4.72 15.98 -19.69
N GLU A 8 -4.50 17.29 -19.70
CA GLU A 8 -5.37 18.25 -20.40
C GLU A 8 -5.39 18.00 -21.92
N GLU A 9 -4.24 17.71 -22.53
CA GLU A 9 -4.16 17.29 -23.93
C GLU A 9 -4.98 16.02 -24.17
N LEU A 10 -4.77 14.98 -23.36
CA LEU A 10 -5.49 13.71 -23.50
C LEU A 10 -7.01 13.87 -23.27
N LYS A 11 -7.40 14.75 -22.34
CA LYS A 11 -8.80 15.10 -22.09
C LYS A 11 -9.45 15.69 -23.33
N ASN A 12 -8.78 16.63 -24.01
CA ASN A 12 -9.28 17.21 -25.25
C ASN A 12 -9.36 16.16 -26.37
N GLU A 13 -8.37 15.26 -26.48
CA GLU A 13 -8.46 14.13 -27.42
C GLU A 13 -9.71 13.25 -27.17
N PHE A 14 -10.09 13.00 -25.91
CA PHE A 14 -11.32 12.29 -25.58
C PHE A 14 -12.59 13.09 -25.88
N ILE A 15 -12.57 14.42 -25.73
CA ILE A 15 -13.71 15.29 -26.06
C ILE A 15 -13.98 15.25 -27.57
N ASP A 16 -12.91 15.33 -28.37
CA ASP A 16 -12.97 15.38 -29.83
C ASP A 16 -13.21 14.00 -30.48
N LEU A 17 -13.12 12.91 -29.69
CA LEU A 17 -13.30 11.54 -30.17
C LEU A 17 -14.67 11.34 -30.85
N GLN A 18 -14.61 11.07 -32.15
CA GLN A 18 -15.78 10.88 -33.01
C GLN A 18 -16.44 9.52 -32.78
N PHE A 19 -17.77 9.47 -32.96
CA PHE A 19 -18.55 8.24 -32.81
C PHE A 19 -18.02 7.12 -33.73
N ARG A 20 -17.83 5.92 -33.18
CA ARG A 20 -17.32 4.70 -33.87
C ARG A 20 -15.87 4.75 -34.37
N TYR A 21 -15.08 5.72 -33.96
CA TYR A 21 -13.62 5.71 -34.21
C TYR A 21 -12.91 4.77 -33.23
N GLU A 22 -13.13 3.46 -33.40
CA GLU A 22 -12.72 2.42 -32.45
C GLU A 22 -11.20 2.32 -32.25
N ALA A 23 -10.41 2.50 -33.32
CA ALA A 23 -8.96 2.46 -33.24
C ALA A 23 -8.39 3.63 -32.43
N GLU A 24 -8.95 4.82 -32.63
CA GLU A 24 -8.58 6.02 -31.88
C GLU A 24 -8.99 5.88 -30.42
N LYS A 25 -10.23 5.45 -30.15
CA LYS A 25 -10.71 5.13 -28.79
C LYS A 25 -9.76 4.18 -28.05
N SER A 26 -9.37 3.08 -28.69
CA SER A 26 -8.45 2.10 -28.11
C SER A 26 -7.09 2.72 -27.77
N THR A 27 -6.57 3.56 -28.67
CA THR A 27 -5.30 4.28 -28.47
C THR A 27 -5.40 5.25 -27.29
N LEU A 28 -6.50 6.01 -27.17
CA LEU A 28 -6.72 6.94 -26.07
C LEU A 28 -6.86 6.22 -24.72
N LEU A 29 -7.61 5.11 -24.67
CA LEU A 29 -7.73 4.29 -23.47
C LEU A 29 -6.37 3.72 -23.03
N GLN A 30 -5.54 3.27 -23.99
CA GLN A 30 -4.19 2.80 -23.70
C GLN A 30 -3.28 3.92 -23.18
N LYS A 31 -3.33 5.12 -23.81
CA LYS A 31 -2.60 6.31 -23.32
C LYS A 31 -3.03 6.65 -21.88
N LEU A 32 -4.33 6.69 -21.61
CA LEU A 32 -4.89 6.96 -20.29
C LEU A 32 -4.40 5.96 -19.25
N ARG A 33 -4.46 4.67 -19.57
CA ARG A 33 -3.93 3.60 -18.71
C ARG A 33 -2.46 3.80 -18.39
N ILE A 34 -1.62 4.09 -19.39
CA ILE A 34 -0.19 4.35 -19.18
C ILE A 34 0.04 5.57 -18.28
N TYR A 35 -0.76 6.63 -18.42
CA TYR A 35 -0.65 7.81 -17.56
C TYR A 35 -1.07 7.49 -16.12
N ILE A 36 -2.17 6.76 -15.92
CA ILE A 36 -2.57 6.29 -14.59
C ILE A 36 -1.45 5.45 -13.96
N GLU A 37 -0.90 4.46 -14.67
CA GLU A 37 0.18 3.61 -14.15
C GLU A 37 1.42 4.40 -13.76
N ARG A 38 1.78 5.43 -14.54
CA ARG A 38 2.98 6.26 -14.29
C ARG A 38 2.79 7.26 -13.15
N ILE A 39 1.58 7.79 -12.99
CA ILE A 39 1.29 8.85 -12.02
C ILE A 39 0.88 8.25 -10.67
N PHE A 40 -0.06 7.30 -10.69
CA PHE A 40 -0.70 6.76 -9.49
C PHE A 40 -0.31 5.29 -9.21
N GLY A 41 0.33 4.61 -10.17
CA GLY A 41 0.74 3.21 -10.05
C GLY A 41 -0.27 2.23 -10.62
N ARG A 42 0.17 0.97 -10.82
CA ARG A 42 -0.61 -0.10 -11.46
C ARG A 42 -1.79 -0.62 -10.63
N SER A 43 -1.78 -0.37 -9.33
CA SER A 43 -2.82 -0.79 -8.38
C SER A 43 -3.71 0.37 -7.93
N SER A 44 -3.72 1.47 -8.69
CA SER A 44 -4.56 2.62 -8.40
C SER A 44 -6.03 2.31 -8.67
N SER A 45 -6.94 2.83 -7.85
CA SER A 45 -8.39 2.76 -8.10
C SER A 45 -8.78 3.36 -9.44
N TYR A 46 -7.98 4.30 -9.97
CA TYR A 46 -8.14 4.85 -11.31
C TYR A 46 -8.04 3.79 -12.42
N ILE A 47 -7.30 2.70 -12.22
CA ILE A 47 -7.25 1.57 -13.16
C ILE A 47 -8.59 0.81 -13.14
N ASP A 48 -9.11 0.53 -11.94
CA ASP A 48 -10.40 -0.15 -11.78
C ASP A 48 -11.52 0.69 -12.41
N ASP A 49 -11.54 1.99 -12.12
CA ASP A 49 -12.52 2.92 -12.68
C ASP A 49 -12.48 2.95 -14.21
N LEU A 50 -11.29 2.96 -14.81
CA LEU A 50 -11.09 2.92 -16.26
C LEU A 50 -11.62 1.62 -16.86
N GLU A 51 -11.35 0.47 -16.24
CA GLU A 51 -11.80 -0.85 -16.70
C GLU A 51 -13.33 -1.00 -16.66
N GLN A 52 -14.01 -0.25 -15.79
CA GLN A 52 -15.47 -0.20 -15.71
C GLN A 52 -16.13 0.73 -16.74
N ILE A 53 -15.36 1.49 -17.55
CA ILE A 53 -15.92 2.39 -18.56
C ILE A 53 -16.32 1.60 -19.81
N SER A 54 -17.63 1.55 -20.07
CA SER A 54 -18.16 0.97 -21.30
C SER A 54 -18.60 2.04 -22.30
N PHE A 55 -18.23 1.83 -23.57
CA PHE A 55 -18.70 2.61 -24.73
C PHE A 55 -19.86 1.93 -25.47
N PHE A 56 -20.37 0.82 -24.93
CA PHE A 56 -21.39 -0.01 -25.55
C PHE A 56 -22.44 -0.46 -24.53
N ARG A 57 -23.68 -0.61 -25.00
CA ARG A 57 -24.77 -1.25 -24.24
C ARG A 57 -25.18 -2.54 -24.92
N MET A 58 -25.20 -3.63 -24.16
CA MET A 58 -25.57 -4.98 -24.64
C MET A 58 -26.94 -5.03 -25.34
N TYR A 59 -27.86 -4.11 -25.01
CA TYR A 59 -29.21 -4.03 -25.58
C TYR A 59 -29.48 -2.72 -26.35
N SER A 60 -28.49 -2.16 -27.06
CA SER A 60 -28.76 -1.03 -27.96
C SER A 60 -29.66 -1.48 -29.11
N LYS A 61 -30.88 -0.94 -29.20
CA LYS A 61 -31.84 -1.25 -30.27
C LYS A 61 -31.80 -0.22 -31.39
N THR A 62 -31.25 0.96 -31.12
CA THR A 62 -31.18 2.07 -32.06
C THR A 62 -29.78 2.67 -32.16
N GLN A 63 -29.51 3.39 -33.26
CA GLN A 63 -28.28 4.17 -33.42
C GLN A 63 -28.15 5.26 -32.34
N SER A 64 -29.28 5.81 -31.88
CA SER A 64 -29.32 6.77 -30.77
C SER A 64 -28.78 6.14 -29.48
N ASP A 65 -29.21 4.93 -29.14
CA ASP A 65 -28.77 4.24 -27.93
C ASP A 65 -27.25 3.96 -27.94
N SER A 66 -26.71 3.60 -29.11
CA SER A 66 -25.27 3.40 -29.29
C SER A 66 -24.50 4.70 -29.16
N MET A 67 -25.03 5.79 -29.71
CA MET A 67 -24.41 7.12 -29.61
C MET A 67 -24.43 7.63 -28.17
N GLU A 68 -25.52 7.44 -27.43
CA GLU A 68 -25.61 7.76 -26.00
C GLU A 68 -24.61 6.96 -25.16
N ALA A 69 -24.46 5.66 -25.43
CA ALA A 69 -23.48 4.82 -24.73
C ALA A 69 -22.04 5.29 -25.01
N TRP A 70 -21.76 5.70 -26.24
CA TRP A 70 -20.46 6.25 -26.64
C TRP A 70 -20.17 7.57 -25.92
N GLU A 71 -21.12 8.51 -25.96
CA GLU A 71 -20.98 9.81 -25.27
C GLU A 71 -20.84 9.63 -23.76
N SER A 72 -21.55 8.67 -23.17
CA SER A 72 -21.40 8.29 -21.76
C SER A 72 -19.97 7.78 -21.46
N GLY A 73 -19.44 6.90 -22.30
CA GLY A 73 -18.06 6.40 -22.19
C GLY A 73 -17.03 7.54 -22.23
N LYS A 74 -17.15 8.45 -23.21
CA LYS A 74 -16.29 9.65 -23.31
C LYS A 74 -16.37 10.51 -22.05
N LYS A 75 -17.59 10.81 -21.60
CA LYS A 75 -17.82 11.65 -20.42
C LYS A 75 -17.19 11.04 -19.16
N ARG A 76 -17.26 9.72 -19.01
CA ARG A 76 -16.60 9.02 -17.89
C ARG A 76 -15.07 9.09 -17.98
N CYS A 77 -14.48 8.93 -19.16
CA CYS A 77 -13.02 9.10 -19.32
C CYS A 77 -12.58 10.53 -19.00
N VAL A 78 -13.32 11.53 -19.47
CA VAL A 78 -13.05 12.95 -19.18
C VAL A 78 -13.15 13.22 -17.68
N GLY A 79 -14.22 12.76 -17.03
CA GLY A 79 -14.37 12.92 -15.57
C GLY A 79 -13.28 12.21 -14.77
N LEU A 80 -12.80 11.05 -15.24
CA LEU A 80 -11.67 10.37 -14.64
C LEU A 80 -10.39 11.21 -14.74
N ILE A 81 -10.13 11.80 -15.91
CA ILE A 81 -8.97 12.69 -16.12
C ILE A 81 -9.10 13.96 -15.28
N ASP A 82 -10.31 14.53 -15.15
CA ASP A 82 -10.56 15.69 -14.31
C ASP A 82 -10.23 15.41 -12.84
N ASN A 83 -10.67 14.26 -12.31
CA ASN A 83 -10.31 13.85 -10.94
C ASN A 83 -8.78 13.66 -10.79
N MET A 84 -8.12 13.04 -11.78
CA MET A 84 -6.66 12.91 -11.78
C MET A 84 -5.96 14.27 -11.79
N ILE A 85 -6.45 15.23 -12.59
CA ILE A 85 -5.92 16.58 -12.64
C ILE A 85 -6.19 17.28 -11.31
N GLU A 86 -7.38 17.17 -10.74
CA GLU A 86 -7.73 17.75 -9.45
C GLU A 86 -6.80 17.24 -8.35
N ASP A 87 -6.62 15.91 -8.25
CA ASP A 87 -5.66 15.31 -7.31
C ASP A 87 -4.27 15.91 -7.51
N LEU A 88 -3.75 15.90 -8.75
CA LEU A 88 -2.45 16.49 -9.06
C LEU A 88 -2.37 18.00 -8.80
N THR A 89 -3.48 18.71 -8.92
CA THR A 89 -3.59 20.15 -8.73
C THR A 89 -3.63 20.48 -7.24
N VAL A 90 -4.34 19.70 -6.44
CA VAL A 90 -4.28 19.74 -4.96
C VAL A 90 -2.85 19.47 -4.49
N PHE A 91 -2.12 18.56 -5.15
CA PHE A 91 -0.70 18.32 -4.89
C PHE A 91 0.26 19.41 -5.43
N THR A 92 -0.17 20.30 -6.33
CA THR A 92 0.70 21.32 -6.98
C THR A 92 0.34 22.78 -6.67
N GLN A 93 -0.84 23.06 -6.12
CA GLN A 93 -1.28 24.40 -5.68
C GLN A 93 -0.81 24.77 -4.28
N THR A 94 -0.08 23.90 -3.59
CA THR A 94 0.76 24.33 -2.49
C THR A 94 1.92 25.16 -3.06
N PRO A 95 1.96 26.49 -2.83
CA PRO A 95 3.14 27.25 -3.17
C PRO A 95 4.32 26.62 -2.42
N VAL A 96 5.46 26.55 -3.09
CA VAL A 96 6.75 26.13 -2.54
C VAL A 96 7.14 27.10 -1.42
N SER A 97 6.52 26.94 -0.26
CA SER A 97 7.15 27.18 1.02
C SER A 97 7.78 25.85 1.38
N GLN A 98 9.09 25.86 1.61
CA GLN A 98 9.91 24.71 2.01
C GLN A 98 9.55 24.17 3.41
N ASN A 99 8.27 24.16 3.80
CA ASN A 99 7.78 23.62 5.07
C ASN A 99 6.24 23.53 4.99
N GLN A 100 5.71 22.57 4.24
CA GLN A 100 4.54 21.88 4.73
C GLN A 100 5.03 20.52 5.17
N TYR A 101 5.02 20.33 6.49
CA TYR A 101 5.10 19.03 7.12
C TYR A 101 4.18 18.09 6.33
N ILE A 102 4.76 17.21 5.51
CA ILE A 102 4.33 15.82 5.55
C ILE A 102 4.30 15.57 7.05
N SER A 103 3.12 15.39 7.65
CA SER A 103 3.10 14.90 9.02
C SER A 103 3.96 13.66 8.96
N GLN A 104 5.20 13.77 9.46
CA GLN A 104 6.17 12.71 9.37
C GLN A 104 5.43 11.50 9.91
N PRO A 105 5.39 10.36 9.22
CA PRO A 105 4.63 9.23 9.70
C PRO A 105 5.07 8.98 11.14
N THR A 106 4.17 9.21 12.09
CA THR A 106 4.48 9.13 13.51
C THR A 106 4.15 7.76 14.05
N LYS A 107 3.42 6.94 13.29
CA LYS A 107 2.91 5.65 13.72
C LYS A 107 3.62 4.50 13.02
N VAL A 108 3.88 3.44 13.78
CA VAL A 108 4.48 2.19 13.30
C VAL A 108 3.56 1.03 13.67
N PHE A 109 3.17 0.23 12.68
CA PHE A 109 2.42 -1.00 12.97
C PHE A 109 3.32 -2.05 13.61
N ILE A 110 2.80 -2.71 14.64
CA ILE A 110 3.40 -3.89 15.23
C ILE A 110 2.42 -5.05 15.09
N VAL A 111 2.82 -6.05 14.32
CA VAL A 111 2.13 -7.34 14.19
C VAL A 111 2.84 -8.35 15.08
N HIS A 112 2.11 -9.05 15.93
CA HIS A 112 2.70 -10.04 16.83
C HIS A 112 1.78 -11.25 17.04
N GLY A 113 2.38 -12.35 17.50
CA GLY A 113 1.69 -13.54 17.97
C GLY A 113 1.41 -13.46 19.47
N HIS A 114 1.67 -14.54 20.21
CA HIS A 114 1.46 -14.59 21.66
C HIS A 114 2.66 -14.13 22.50
N ASP A 115 3.78 -13.74 21.89
CA ASP A 115 4.96 -13.27 22.63
C ASP A 115 4.81 -11.81 23.06
N ASP A 116 4.14 -11.59 24.19
CA ASP A 116 3.91 -10.26 24.76
C ASP A 116 5.20 -9.54 25.16
N LEU A 117 6.26 -10.28 25.52
CA LEU A 117 7.55 -9.69 25.87
C LEU A 117 8.20 -9.07 24.63
N ALA A 118 8.25 -9.80 23.51
CA ALA A 118 8.79 -9.29 22.25
C ALA A 118 7.98 -8.08 21.75
N LYS A 119 6.65 -8.17 21.82
CA LYS A 119 5.74 -7.05 21.51
C LYS A 119 6.06 -5.80 22.34
N THR A 120 6.16 -5.97 23.66
CA THR A 120 6.41 -4.86 24.59
C THR A 120 7.78 -4.23 24.38
N GLU A 121 8.80 -5.04 24.12
CA GLU A 121 10.16 -4.57 23.86
C GLU A 121 10.21 -3.70 22.59
N VAL A 122 9.55 -4.13 21.52
CA VAL A 122 9.48 -3.40 20.26
C VAL A 122 8.64 -2.13 20.41
N ALA A 123 7.49 -2.20 21.07
CA ALA A 123 6.65 -1.02 21.32
C ALA A 123 7.42 0.05 22.10
N ARG A 124 8.11 -0.33 23.18
CA ARG A 124 8.95 0.60 23.97
C ARG A 124 10.08 1.21 23.15
N PHE A 125 10.69 0.43 22.26
CA PHE A 125 11.72 0.93 21.36
C PHE A 125 11.16 2.00 20.42
N ILE A 126 10.01 1.75 19.79
CA ILE A 126 9.33 2.72 18.91
C ILE A 126 8.95 4.00 19.68
N GLU A 127 8.40 3.86 20.89
CA GLU A 127 8.06 5.00 21.76
C GLU A 127 9.31 5.80 22.18
N LYS A 128 10.44 5.14 22.43
CA LYS A 128 11.73 5.79 22.74
C LYS A 128 12.21 6.67 21.57
N LEU A 129 11.87 6.31 20.33
CA LEU A 129 12.16 7.12 19.14
C LEU A 129 11.21 8.32 18.98
N GLY A 130 10.18 8.44 19.84
CA GLY A 130 9.18 9.50 19.75
C GLY A 130 8.04 9.19 18.79
N LEU A 131 7.83 7.91 18.48
CA LEU A 131 6.79 7.43 17.57
C LEU A 131 5.70 6.68 18.34
N GLU A 132 4.51 6.56 17.76
CA GLU A 132 3.39 5.79 18.28
C GLU A 132 3.47 4.34 17.76
N ALA A 133 3.51 3.38 18.69
CA ALA A 133 3.39 1.97 18.39
C ALA A 133 1.91 1.57 18.24
N VAL A 134 1.50 1.14 17.05
CA VAL A 134 0.13 0.69 16.77
C VAL A 134 0.08 -0.83 16.76
N ILE A 135 -0.43 -1.41 17.84
CA ILE A 135 -0.63 -2.85 17.97
C ILE A 135 -1.98 -3.24 17.37
N LEU A 136 -1.93 -3.87 16.19
CA LEU A 136 -3.11 -4.08 15.36
C LEU A 136 -4.21 -4.94 16.01
N HIS A 137 -3.81 -5.98 16.73
CA HIS A 137 -4.73 -6.90 17.39
C HIS A 137 -5.43 -6.29 18.62
N GLU A 138 -4.86 -5.24 19.22
CA GLU A 138 -5.38 -4.61 20.43
C GLU A 138 -6.37 -3.46 20.13
N ARG A 139 -6.45 -3.00 18.87
CA ARG A 139 -7.42 -1.98 18.46
C ARG A 139 -8.86 -2.52 18.55
N PRO A 140 -9.86 -1.72 19.00
CA PRO A 140 -11.25 -2.16 19.10
C PRO A 140 -11.79 -2.74 17.77
N ASN A 141 -12.45 -3.90 17.84
CA ASN A 141 -12.99 -4.57 16.65
C ASN A 141 -14.14 -3.77 16.00
N LEU A 142 -15.09 -3.22 16.76
CA LEU A 142 -16.26 -2.49 16.23
C LEU A 142 -17.00 -3.20 15.06
N GLY A 143 -16.94 -4.55 15.01
CA GLY A 143 -17.46 -5.34 13.90
C GLY A 143 -16.59 -5.38 12.63
N ALA A 144 -15.46 -4.67 12.62
CA ALA A 144 -14.50 -4.60 11.54
C ALA A 144 -13.49 -5.75 11.56
N THR A 145 -13.14 -6.21 10.36
CA THR A 145 -12.02 -7.10 10.08
C THR A 145 -10.67 -6.41 10.33
N ILE A 146 -9.61 -7.20 10.45
CA ILE A 146 -8.24 -6.67 10.59
C ILE A 146 -7.84 -5.76 9.42
N ILE A 147 -8.32 -6.07 8.21
CA ILE A 147 -8.10 -5.30 6.99
C ILE A 147 -8.68 -3.89 7.15
N GLU A 148 -9.96 -3.80 7.54
CA GLU A 148 -10.65 -2.52 7.74
C GLU A 148 -10.03 -1.69 8.87
N LYS A 149 -9.43 -2.32 9.89
CA LYS A 149 -8.67 -1.60 10.91
C LYS A 149 -7.39 -0.98 10.35
N ILE A 150 -6.67 -1.72 9.52
CA ILE A 150 -5.44 -1.22 8.88
C ILE A 150 -5.76 -0.08 7.92
N GLU A 151 -6.89 -0.15 7.21
CA GLU A 151 -7.33 0.90 6.28
C GLU A 151 -7.71 2.21 6.96
N ARG A 152 -8.19 2.16 8.22
CA ARG A 152 -8.53 3.35 9.00
C ARG A 152 -7.32 4.15 9.50
N GLU A 153 -6.15 3.52 9.59
CA GLU A 153 -4.93 4.16 10.07
C GLU A 153 -4.16 4.70 8.85
N THR A 154 -4.50 5.92 8.43
CA THR A 154 -3.98 6.56 7.20
C THR A 154 -2.58 7.16 7.36
N ASP A 155 -2.09 7.30 8.58
CA ASP A 155 -0.85 7.97 8.98
C ASP A 155 0.27 7.01 9.41
N VAL A 156 0.12 5.71 9.11
CA VAL A 156 1.16 4.70 9.34
C VAL A 156 2.05 4.54 8.11
N GLY A 157 3.36 4.69 8.30
CA GLY A 157 4.35 4.61 7.22
C GLY A 157 5.29 3.41 7.29
N PHE A 158 5.21 2.57 8.33
CA PHE A 158 6.15 1.46 8.57
C PHE A 158 5.48 0.32 9.35
N GLY A 159 5.91 -0.91 9.07
CA GLY A 159 5.43 -2.10 9.76
C GLY A 159 6.57 -2.97 10.29
N ILE A 160 6.42 -3.44 11.53
CA ILE A 160 7.30 -4.43 12.15
C ILE A 160 6.48 -5.68 12.44
N VAL A 161 6.92 -6.82 11.90
CA VAL A 161 6.25 -8.11 12.04
C VAL A 161 7.09 -9.03 12.92
N LEU A 162 6.54 -9.45 14.07
CA LEU A 162 7.25 -10.28 15.03
C LEU A 162 7.10 -11.76 14.72
N TYR A 163 8.16 -12.33 14.18
CA TYR A 163 8.32 -13.76 13.93
C TYR A 163 8.83 -14.45 15.19
N THR A 164 7.90 -14.98 15.96
CA THR A 164 8.15 -15.67 17.24
C THR A 164 7.64 -17.12 17.17
N PRO A 165 8.24 -18.07 17.92
CA PRO A 165 7.90 -19.49 17.85
C PRO A 165 6.57 -19.79 18.58
N CYS A 166 5.47 -19.22 18.10
CA CYS A 166 4.15 -19.33 18.72
C CYS A 166 3.44 -20.65 18.40
N ASP A 167 3.57 -21.11 17.16
CA ASP A 167 2.91 -22.31 16.66
C ASP A 167 3.98 -23.30 16.18
N VAL A 168 3.58 -24.56 15.97
CA VAL A 168 4.41 -25.58 15.33
C VAL A 168 3.70 -26.18 14.12
N GLY A 169 4.44 -26.54 13.08
CA GLY A 169 3.87 -27.16 11.88
C GLY A 169 4.93 -27.64 10.90
N ASN A 170 4.51 -28.47 9.95
CA ASN A 170 5.30 -28.86 8.78
C ASN A 170 4.35 -29.35 7.66
N SER A 171 4.91 -29.67 6.49
CA SER A 171 4.19 -30.35 5.41
C SER A 171 3.66 -31.72 5.87
N GLN A 172 2.64 -32.22 5.18
CA GLN A 172 2.08 -33.55 5.49
C GLN A 172 3.12 -34.66 5.38
N GLU A 173 4.02 -34.57 4.40
CA GLU A 173 5.14 -35.51 4.19
C GLU A 173 6.10 -35.54 5.38
N LYS A 174 6.24 -34.43 6.11
CA LYS A 174 7.10 -34.27 7.29
C LYS A 174 6.30 -34.07 8.58
N SER A 175 5.11 -34.68 8.65
CA SER A 175 4.20 -34.54 9.80
C SER A 175 4.82 -34.93 11.16
N ASN A 176 5.89 -35.75 11.15
CA ASN A 176 6.64 -36.14 12.35
C ASN A 176 7.77 -35.16 12.75
N GLU A 177 8.07 -34.17 11.93
CA GLU A 177 9.17 -33.20 12.12
C GLU A 177 8.59 -31.79 12.30
N LEU A 178 7.92 -31.51 13.40
CA LEU A 178 7.29 -30.19 13.58
C LEU A 178 8.33 -29.08 13.74
N ASN A 179 8.23 -28.02 12.93
CA ASN A 179 9.06 -26.81 13.05
C ASN A 179 8.33 -25.74 13.85
N ALA A 180 9.06 -25.00 14.68
CA ALA A 180 8.55 -23.76 15.25
C ALA A 180 8.29 -22.73 14.15
N ARG A 181 7.17 -22.01 14.22
CA ARG A 181 6.76 -21.02 13.22
C ARG A 181 6.00 -19.85 13.86
N ALA A 182 5.97 -18.74 13.14
CA ALA A 182 5.07 -17.63 13.48
C ALA A 182 3.61 -18.04 13.29
N ARG A 183 2.74 -17.40 14.08
CA ARG A 183 1.29 -17.67 14.07
C ARG A 183 0.70 -17.41 12.70
N GLN A 184 -0.29 -18.19 12.27
CA GLN A 184 -0.87 -18.05 10.93
C GLN A 184 -1.40 -16.63 10.64
N ASN A 185 -2.05 -15.99 11.60
CA ASN A 185 -2.53 -14.60 11.46
C ASN A 185 -1.38 -13.61 11.24
N VAL A 186 -0.24 -13.82 11.90
CA VAL A 186 0.96 -12.99 11.72
C VAL A 186 1.48 -13.09 10.28
N ILE A 187 1.48 -14.30 9.70
CA ILE A 187 1.87 -14.50 8.30
C ILE A 187 0.90 -13.80 7.34
N PHE A 188 -0.40 -13.88 7.60
CA PHE A 188 -1.41 -13.20 6.79
C PHE A 188 -1.25 -11.67 6.84
N GLU A 189 -1.13 -11.12 8.05
CA GLU A 189 -0.95 -9.68 8.27
C GLU A 189 0.36 -9.16 7.68
N HIS A 190 1.43 -9.95 7.72
CA HIS A 190 2.67 -9.62 7.02
C HIS A 190 2.43 -9.41 5.52
N GLY A 191 1.79 -10.38 4.85
CA GLY A 191 1.47 -10.27 3.42
C GLY A 191 0.63 -9.02 3.11
N TYR A 192 -0.33 -8.72 3.98
CA TYR A 192 -1.16 -7.51 3.85
C TYR A 192 -0.37 -6.21 4.07
N LEU A 193 0.50 -6.14 5.07
CA LEU A 193 1.34 -4.95 5.29
C LEU A 193 2.28 -4.72 4.12
N VAL A 194 2.84 -5.78 3.52
CA VAL A 194 3.68 -5.67 2.32
C VAL A 194 2.87 -5.14 1.13
N SER A 195 1.61 -5.56 0.96
CA SER A 195 0.77 -5.01 -0.13
C SER A 195 0.38 -3.54 0.11
N LYS A 196 0.10 -3.17 1.36
CA LYS A 196 -0.34 -1.82 1.74
C LYS A 196 0.80 -0.80 1.78
N LEU A 197 1.91 -1.12 2.45
CA LEU A 197 3.02 -0.21 2.73
C LEU A 197 4.18 -0.35 1.73
N ARG A 198 4.19 -1.45 0.96
CA ARG A 198 5.32 -1.93 0.14
C ARG A 198 6.42 -2.56 0.99
N ARG A 199 7.16 -3.51 0.39
CA ARG A 199 8.19 -4.32 1.06
C ARG A 199 9.29 -3.51 1.73
N GLU A 200 9.67 -2.37 1.16
CA GLU A 200 10.73 -1.51 1.69
C GLU A 200 10.35 -0.84 3.01
N LYS A 201 9.06 -0.81 3.38
CA LYS A 201 8.55 -0.21 4.61
C LYS A 201 8.12 -1.27 5.65
N VAL A 202 8.50 -2.53 5.46
CA VAL A 202 8.14 -3.64 6.34
C VAL A 202 9.39 -4.43 6.73
N VAL A 203 9.56 -4.66 8.03
CA VAL A 203 10.64 -5.51 8.57
C VAL A 203 10.04 -6.69 9.32
N ALA A 204 10.53 -7.89 9.01
CA ALA A 204 10.23 -9.09 9.78
C ALA A 204 11.32 -9.28 10.85
N LEU A 205 10.96 -9.08 12.12
CA LEU A 205 11.86 -9.24 13.26
C LEU A 205 11.71 -10.64 13.85
N VAL A 206 12.78 -11.43 13.79
CA VAL A 206 12.78 -12.87 14.02
C VAL A 206 13.43 -13.22 15.37
N LYS A 207 12.65 -13.79 16.29
CA LYS A 207 13.13 -14.25 17.59
C LYS A 207 13.34 -15.76 17.58
N GLY A 208 14.58 -16.18 17.75
CA GLY A 208 14.96 -17.59 17.75
C GLY A 208 14.90 -18.23 16.36
N SER A 209 14.73 -19.56 16.32
CA SER A 209 14.65 -20.33 15.09
C SER A 209 13.19 -20.60 14.75
N VAL A 210 12.69 -19.94 13.71
CA VAL A 210 11.33 -20.14 13.18
C VAL A 210 11.38 -20.37 11.68
N GLU A 211 10.49 -21.22 11.19
CA GLU A 211 10.23 -21.40 9.77
C GLU A 211 9.75 -20.08 9.15
N LYS A 212 10.28 -19.77 7.97
CA LYS A 212 9.98 -18.56 7.20
C LYS A 212 9.33 -18.98 5.88
N PRO A 213 8.30 -18.25 5.40
CA PRO A 213 7.74 -18.51 4.07
C PRO A 213 8.81 -18.38 2.99
N SER A 214 8.83 -19.32 2.04
CA SER A 214 9.79 -19.38 0.93
C SER A 214 9.68 -18.21 -0.05
N ASP A 215 8.47 -17.67 -0.24
CA ASP A 215 8.14 -16.81 -1.38
C ASP A 215 8.05 -15.31 -1.03
N ILE A 216 8.56 -14.88 0.13
CA ILE A 216 8.62 -13.45 0.52
C ILE A 216 9.99 -12.87 0.12
N ASP A 217 10.27 -12.90 -1.18
CA ASP A 217 11.48 -12.34 -1.76
C ASP A 217 11.49 -10.80 -1.66
N GLY A 218 12.47 -10.27 -0.92
CA GLY A 218 12.75 -8.83 -0.83
C GLY A 218 12.17 -8.11 0.39
N VAL A 219 11.64 -8.82 1.40
CA VAL A 219 11.42 -8.26 2.74
C VAL A 219 12.66 -8.50 3.60
N VAL A 220 13.05 -7.50 4.40
CA VAL A 220 14.18 -7.61 5.31
C VAL A 220 13.79 -8.47 6.52
N TYR A 221 14.52 -9.57 6.72
CA TYR A 221 14.45 -10.38 7.93
C TYR A 221 15.57 -10.00 8.87
N GLU A 222 15.23 -9.40 9.99
CA GLU A 222 16.18 -9.03 11.04
C GLU A 222 16.11 -10.00 12.20
N ALA A 223 17.27 -10.43 12.70
CA ALA A 223 17.32 -11.22 13.93
C ALA A 223 17.08 -10.33 15.14
N MET A 224 16.16 -10.72 16.03
CA MET A 224 15.94 -10.12 17.34
C MET A 224 17.01 -10.63 18.30
N ASP A 225 18.22 -10.10 18.16
CA ASP A 225 19.36 -10.50 18.98
C ASP A 225 19.28 -9.96 20.41
N SER A 226 19.79 -10.72 21.38
CA SER A 226 19.79 -10.35 22.80
C SER A 226 20.72 -9.17 23.11
N ALA A 227 21.63 -8.82 22.21
CA ALA A 227 22.52 -7.67 22.35
C ALA A 227 21.84 -6.36 21.90
N GLY A 228 20.60 -6.40 21.40
CA GLY A 228 19.82 -5.24 21.01
C GLY A 228 20.21 -4.60 19.67
N ALA A 229 21.11 -5.20 18.90
CA ALA A 229 21.62 -4.61 17.67
C ALA A 229 20.53 -4.44 16.58
N TRP A 230 19.44 -5.21 16.68
CA TRP A 230 18.25 -5.09 15.84
C TRP A 230 17.60 -3.70 15.91
N GLN A 231 17.68 -3.02 17.06
CA GLN A 231 17.10 -1.69 17.25
C GLN A 231 17.73 -0.68 16.29
N TYR A 232 19.06 -0.69 16.19
CA TYR A 232 19.79 0.19 15.27
C TYR A 232 19.50 -0.13 13.80
N ARG A 233 19.39 -1.42 13.45
CA ARG A 233 19.08 -1.83 12.08
C ARG A 233 17.67 -1.36 11.68
N ILE A 234 16.67 -1.56 12.54
CA ILE A 234 15.32 -1.06 12.30
C ILE A 234 15.28 0.47 12.21
N ALA A 235 15.92 1.19 13.14
CA ALA A 235 15.99 2.65 13.10
C ALA A 235 16.60 3.19 11.80
N LYS A 236 17.61 2.49 11.27
CA LYS A 236 18.24 2.82 9.98
C LYS A 236 17.28 2.62 8.81
N GLU A 237 16.53 1.52 8.77
CA GLU A 237 15.52 1.27 7.73
C GLU A 237 14.39 2.31 7.79
N MET A 238 13.90 2.62 8.99
CA MET A 238 12.88 3.66 9.19
C MET A 238 13.35 5.03 8.67
N LYS A 239 14.59 5.41 8.98
CA LYS A 239 15.21 6.63 8.47
C LYS A 239 15.34 6.64 6.95
N ALA A 240 15.70 5.49 6.35
CA ALA A 240 15.85 5.36 4.91
C ALA A 240 14.52 5.56 4.15
N VAL A 241 13.40 5.19 4.76
CA VAL A 241 12.06 5.36 4.16
C VAL A 241 11.35 6.65 4.57
N GLY A 242 12.07 7.55 5.25
CA GLY A 242 11.64 8.93 5.48
C GLY A 242 11.18 9.28 6.89
N TYR A 243 11.31 8.39 7.88
CA TYR A 243 11.04 8.77 9.28
C TYR A 243 12.12 9.71 9.82
N ASP A 244 11.71 10.69 10.62
CA ASP A 244 12.62 11.55 11.37
C ASP A 244 13.17 10.82 12.61
N ILE A 245 14.16 9.95 12.37
CA ILE A 245 14.82 9.17 13.42
C ILE A 245 16.16 9.80 13.81
N ASP A 246 16.28 10.14 15.09
CA ASP A 246 17.55 10.43 15.74
C ASP A 246 18.24 9.12 16.15
N LEU A 247 19.22 8.69 15.36
CA LEU A 247 19.97 7.46 15.61
C LEU A 247 20.76 7.49 16.92
N ASN A 248 21.02 8.67 17.51
CA ASN A 248 21.68 8.77 18.81
C ASN A 248 20.78 8.31 19.97
N LYS A 249 19.46 8.27 19.77
CA LYS A 249 18.49 7.80 20.78
C LYS A 249 18.37 6.27 20.82
N VAL A 250 19.03 5.56 19.92
CA VAL A 250 18.95 4.10 19.83
C VAL A 250 19.77 3.42 20.94
N GLY A 251 20.83 4.07 21.45
CA GLY A 251 21.68 3.57 22.55
C GLY A 251 21.05 3.65 23.94
#